data_AF-A0A3B9UTJ4-F1
#
_entry.id   AF-A0A3B9UTJ4-F1
#
_cell.length_a   1.000
_cell.length_b   1.000
_cell.length_c   1.000
_cell.angle_alpha   90.00
_cell.angle_beta   90.00
_cell.angle_gamma   90.00
#
_symmetry.space_group_name_H-M   'P 1'
#
loop_
_entity.id
_entity.type
_entity.pdbx_description
1 polymer ?
#
loop_
_entity_poly.entity_id
_entity_poly.type
_entity_poly.pdbx_seq_one_letter_code
_entity_poly.pdbx_strand_id
1 'polypeptide(L)' 'MNFKFEPTSIGRISELMAEYTKTLSSPFDSFLEDHIIVSDFYKIVKDLVDIGYFSIFEKKLLTQF' A
#
# COMPACT_ATOMS: atom_id res chain seq x y z
N MET A 1 23.24 -1.74 -0.70
CA MET A 1 21.78 -1.86 -0.53
C MET A 1 21.15 -0.59 -1.03
N ASN A 2 20.37 -0.68 -2.11
CA ASN A 2 19.70 0.48 -2.68
C ASN A 2 18.19 0.26 -2.60
N PHE A 3 17.49 1.18 -1.92
CA PHE A 3 16.03 1.19 -1.86
C PHE A 3 15.52 2.16 -2.92
N LYS A 4 14.50 1.73 -3.66
CA LYS A 4 13.75 2.57 -4.59
C LYS A 4 12.29 2.54 -4.25
N PHE A 5 11.65 3.69 -4.39
CA PHE A 5 10.21 3.84 -4.23
C PHE A 5 9.65 4.19 -5.59
N GLU A 6 8.85 3.29 -6.14
CA GLU A 6 8.30 3.45 -7.48
C GLU A 6 6.77 3.63 -7.37
N PRO A 7 6.19 4.64 -8.03
CA PRO A 7 4.75 4.81 -8.05
C PRO A 7 4.08 3.60 -8.70
N THR A 8 2.94 3.20 -8.16
CA THR A 8 2.18 2.03 -8.64
C THR A 8 0.69 2.35 -8.72
N SER A 9 -0.06 1.49 -9.38
CA SER A 9 -1.51 1.63 -9.54
C SER A 9 -2.26 0.98 -8.38
N ILE A 10 -3.43 1.54 -8.07
CA ILE A 10 -4.37 0.96 -7.09
C ILE A 10 -4.70 -0.51 -7.39
N GLY A 11 -4.81 -0.93 -8.66
CA GLY A 11 -5.14 -2.33 -9.00
C GLY A 11 -4.12 -3.33 -8.44
N ARG A 12 -2.83 -3.00 -8.52
CA ARG A 12 -1.74 -3.81 -7.95
C ARG A 12 -1.81 -3.83 -6.42
N ILE A 13 -2.14 -2.70 -5.82
CA ILE A 13 -2.27 -2.57 -4.36
C ILE A 13 -3.50 -3.31 -3.87
N SER A 14 -4.61 -3.29 -4.59
CA SER A 14 -5.83 -4.02 -4.25
C SER A 14 -5.60 -5.53 -4.19
N GLU A 15 -4.76 -6.09 -5.07
CA GLU A 15 -4.35 -7.50 -4.99
C GLU A 15 -3.58 -7.79 -3.69
N LEU A 16 -2.57 -6.97 -3.39
CA LEU A 16 -1.73 -7.11 -2.19
C LEU A 16 -2.51 -6.86 -0.90
N MET A 17 -3.44 -5.91 -0.93
CA MET A 17 -4.37 -5.62 0.14
C MET A 17 -5.35 -6.76 0.36
N ALA A 18 -5.89 -7.36 -0.70
CA ALA A 18 -6.78 -8.51 -0.57
C ALA A 18 -6.07 -9.70 0.08
N GLU A 19 -4.77 -9.89 -0.18
CA GLU A 19 -3.95 -10.87 0.55
C GLU A 19 -3.69 -10.45 2.00
N TYR A 20 -3.33 -9.19 2.24
CA TYR A 20 -3.11 -8.66 3.59
C TYR A 20 -4.35 -8.76 4.48
N THR A 21 -5.53 -8.38 3.97
CA THR A 21 -6.80 -8.44 4.70
C THR A 21 -7.16 -9.86 5.13
N LYS A 22 -6.77 -10.89 4.36
CA LYS A 22 -6.96 -12.29 4.75
C LYS A 22 -6.11 -12.69 5.97
N THR A 23 -5.01 -11.99 6.21
CA THR A 23 -4.12 -12.24 7.38
C THR A 23 -4.57 -11.48 8.63
N LEU A 24 -5.50 -10.54 8.50
CA LEU A 24 -6.00 -9.76 9.62
C LEU A 24 -7.02 -10.57 10.42
N SER A 25 -6.92 -10.46 11.74
CA SER A 25 -7.82 -11.09 12.70
C SER A 25 -9.18 -10.37 12.87
N SER A 26 -9.34 -9.22 12.21
CA SER A 26 -10.53 -8.35 12.29
C SER A 26 -10.76 -7.64 10.95
N PRO A 27 -12.02 -7.29 10.61
CA PRO A 27 -12.32 -6.47 9.44
C PRO A 27 -11.54 -5.15 9.46
N PHE A 28 -11.17 -4.69 8.27
CA PHE A 28 -10.68 -3.34 8.07
C PHE A 28 -11.81 -2.33 8.32
N ASP A 29 -11.49 -1.20 8.95
CA ASP A 29 -12.45 -0.12 9.14
C ASP A 29 -12.82 0.49 7.77
N SER A 30 -14.10 0.52 7.44
CA SER A 30 -14.63 1.04 6.17
C SER A 30 -14.19 2.48 5.90
N PHE A 31 -13.86 3.23 6.95
CA PHE A 31 -13.30 4.58 6.85
C PHE A 31 -11.95 4.60 6.11
N LEU A 32 -11.12 3.58 6.26
CA LEU A 32 -9.83 3.52 5.58
C LEU A 32 -9.99 3.25 4.08
N GLU A 33 -10.96 2.44 3.65
CA GLU A 33 -11.14 2.09 2.22
C GLU A 33 -11.27 3.34 1.33
N ASP A 34 -12.13 4.27 1.71
CA ASP A 34 -12.35 5.50 0.94
C ASP A 34 -11.09 6.39 0.88
N HIS A 35 -10.30 6.42 1.95
CA HIS A 35 -9.07 7.22 2.04
C HIS A 35 -7.90 6.56 1.29
N ILE A 36 -7.86 5.23 1.28
CA ILE A 36 -6.88 4.45 0.52
C ILE A 36 -7.10 4.68 -0.98
N ILE A 37 -8.35 4.65 -1.45
CA ILE A 37 -8.67 4.77 -2.89
C ILE A 37 -8.11 6.06 -3.51
N VAL A 38 -8.05 7.14 -2.74
CA VAL A 38 -7.57 8.46 -3.18
C VAL A 38 -6.10 8.75 -2.82
N SER A 39 -5.40 7.76 -2.27
CA SER A 39 -3.99 7.90 -1.88
C SER A 39 -3.04 7.69 -3.06
N ASP A 40 -1.85 8.31 -2.98
CA ASP A 40 -0.74 8.01 -3.88
C ASP A 40 -0.08 6.70 -3.44
N PHE A 41 0.07 5.74 -4.35
CA PHE A 41 0.60 4.42 -4.04
C PHE A 41 2.03 4.22 -4.50
N TYR A 42 2.84 3.56 -3.66
CA TYR A 42 4.24 3.26 -3.94
C TYR A 42 4.57 1.82 -3.58
N LYS A 43 5.42 1.19 -4.39
CA LYS A 43 6.09 -0.07 -4.05
C LYS A 43 7.52 0.18 -3.59
N ILE A 44 7.99 -0.66 -2.69
CA ILE A 44 9.35 -0.63 -2.15
C ILE A 44 10.15 -1.70 -2.88
N VAL A 45 11.13 -1.26 -3.66
CA VAL A 45 12.03 -2.16 -4.40
C VAL A 45 13.40 -2.13 -3.75
N LYS A 46 13.89 -3.30 -3.35
CA LYS A 46 15.23 -3.50 -2.82
C LYS A 46 16.01 -4.43 -3.73
N ASP A 47 17.11 -3.94 -4.29
CA ASP A 47 18.00 -4.73 -5.14
C ASP A 47 17.24 -5.49 -6.27
N LEU A 48 16.25 -4.81 -6.89
CA LEU A 48 15.31 -5.31 -7.93
C LEU A 48 14.19 -6.24 -7.46
N VAL A 49 14.08 -6.51 -6.16
CA VAL A 49 13.02 -7.32 -5.56
C VAL A 49 11.96 -6.40 -4.96
N ASP A 50 10.69 -6.66 -5.26
CA ASP A 50 9.55 -6.04 -4.57
C ASP A 50 9.44 -6.61 -3.15
N ILE A 51 9.58 -5.76 -2.14
CA ILE A 51 9.58 -6.15 -0.73
C ILE A 51 8.39 -5.60 0.05
N GLY A 52 7.47 -4.90 -0.61
CA GLY A 52 6.29 -4.32 0.05
C GLY A 52 5.79 -3.05 -0.62
N TYR A 53 4.79 -2.43 0.01
CA TYR A 53 4.13 -1.24 -0.51
C TYR A 53 3.74 -0.30 0.63
N PHE A 54 3.50 0.95 0.28
CA PHE A 54 2.90 1.94 1.17
C PHE A 54 2.05 2.89 0.34
N SER A 55 1.13 3.58 1.01
CA SER A 55 0.32 4.63 0.40
C SER A 55 0.51 5.94 1.16
N ILE A 56 0.37 7.06 0.47
CA ILE A 56 0.39 8.38 1.06
C ILE A 56 -0.94 9.06 0.77
N PHE A 57 -1.72 9.30 1.81
CA PHE A 57 -2.94 10.09 1.74
C PHE A 57 -2.62 11.59 1.85
N GLU A 58 -3.13 12.38 0.89
CA GLU A 58 -2.97 13.85 0.81
C GLU A 58 -1.53 14.38 0.97
N LYS A 59 -0.51 13.59 0.60
CA LYS A 59 0.92 13.93 0.78
C LYS A 59 1.33 14.23 2.24
N LYS A 60 0.51 13.82 3.21
CA LYS A 60 0.68 14.15 4.64
C LYS A 60 0.70 12.94 5.54
N LEU A 61 -0.05 11.90 5.20
CA LEU A 61 -0.25 10.74 6.06
C LEU A 61 0.24 9.48 5.34
N LEU A 62 1.16 8.75 5.96
CA LEU A 62 1.52 7.41 5.51
C LEU A 62 0.39 6.47 5.92
N THR A 63 -0.23 5.85 4.94
CA THR A 63 -1.29 4.87 5.12
C THR A 63 -0.79 3.50 4.66
N GLN A 64 -1.13 2.46 5.42
CA GLN A 64 -0.77 1.05 5.19
C GLN A 64 0.73 0.73 5.28
N PHE A 65 1.04 -0.18 6.21
CA PHE A 65 2.34 -0.78 6.44
C PHE A 65 2.16 -2.26 6.81
#